data_AF-A0A6V7J701-F1
#
_entry.id   AF-A0A6V7J701-F1
#
_cell.length_a   1.000
_cell.length_b   1.000
_cell.length_c   1.000
_cell.angle_alpha   90.00
_cell.angle_beta   90.00
_cell.angle_gamma   90.00
#
_symmetry.space_group_name_H-M   'P 1'
#
loop_
_entity.id
_entity.type
_entity.pdbx_description
1 polymer ?
#
loop_
_entity_poly.entity_id
_entity_poly.type
_entity_poly.pdbx_seq_one_letter_code
_entity_poly.pdbx_strand_id
1 'polypeptide(L)' 'FVELGVVTSIEDNHKMVEVARKGREVCIKIEPVPGEAPKMFGRHFDETDLIVSK' A
#
# COMPACT_ATOMS: atom_id res chain seq x y z
N PHE A 1 9.78 -9.76 7.50
CA PHE A 1 9.01 -8.60 7.02
C PHE A 1 9.39 -8.33 5.57
N VAL A 2 8.42 -8.00 4.72
CA VAL A 2 8.62 -7.70 3.29
C VAL A 2 8.45 -6.20 3.08
N GLU A 3 9.46 -5.54 2.51
CA GLU A 3 9.35 -4.12 2.13
C GLU A 3 8.63 -4.01 0.79
N LEU A 4 7.40 -3.48 0.81
CA LEU A 4 6.54 -3.36 -0.37
C LEU A 4 6.89 -2.13 -1.21
N GLY A 5 7.24 -1.02 -0.56
CA GLY A 5 7.52 0.26 -1.22
C GLY A 5 6.96 1.46 -0.47
N VAL A 6 6.65 2.51 -1.22
CA VAL A 6 6.19 3.81 -0.70
C VAL A 6 4.76 4.09 -1.17
N VAL A 7 3.91 4.56 -0.24
CA VAL A 7 2.55 5.02 -0.58
C VAL A 7 2.64 6.32 -1.36
N THR A 8 2.12 6.33 -2.59
CA THR A 8 2.15 7.50 -3.49
C THR A 8 0.78 8.14 -3.69
N SER A 9 -0.31 7.41 -3.45
CA SER A 9 -1.65 7.97 -3.46
C SER A 9 -2.60 7.21 -2.53
N ILE A 10 -3.65 7.91 -2.10
CA ILE A 10 -4.75 7.36 -1.32
C ILE A 10 -6.06 7.83 -1.97
N GLU A 11 -6.98 6.90 -2.17
CA GLU A 11 -8.31 7.16 -2.71
C GLU A 11 -9.41 6.60 -1.78
N ASP A 12 -10.45 7.39 -1.56
CA ASP A 12 -11.69 6.97 -0.92
C ASP A 12 -12.84 7.15 -1.93
N ASN A 13 -13.46 6.04 -2.35
CA ASN A 13 -14.59 6.03 -3.28
C ASN A 13 -14.34 6.89 -4.55
N HIS A 14 -13.19 6.66 -5.22
CA HIS A 14 -12.75 7.38 -6.43
C HIS A 14 -12.43 8.87 -6.22
N LYS A 15 -12.23 9.30 -4.97
CA LYS A 15 -11.78 10.65 -4.63
C LYS A 15 -10.41 10.59 -3.98
N MET A 16 -9.46 11.33 -4.53
CA MET A 16 -8.12 11.44 -3.95
C MET A 16 -8.19 12.17 -2.60
N VAL A 17 -7.52 11.62 -1.59
CA VAL A 17 -7.44 12.18 -0.24
C VAL A 17 -5.99 12.20 0.23
N GLU A 18 -5.65 13.17 1.08
CA GLU A 18 -4.29 13.27 1.64
C GLU A 18 -4.10 12.34 2.85
N VAL A 19 -5.17 12.08 3.61
CA VAL A 19 -5.10 11.30 4.86
C VAL A 19 -6.33 10.42 5.03
N ALA A 20 -6.09 9.15 5.38
CA ALA A 20 -7.09 8.22 5.89
C ALA A 20 -6.85 7.97 7.39
N ARG A 21 -7.93 7.98 8.19
CA ARG A 21 -7.88 7.73 9.65
C ARG A 21 -8.52 6.38 9.97
N LYS A 22 -8.31 5.92 11.20
CA LYS A 22 -8.89 4.66 11.73
C LYS A 22 -10.39 4.54 11.40
N GLY A 23 -10.80 3.37 10.93
CA GLY A 23 -12.19 3.05 10.59
C GLY A 23 -12.59 3.39 9.16
N ARG A 24 -11.67 3.86 8.31
CA ARG A 24 -11.90 4.02 6.87
C ARG A 24 -11.22 2.89 6.10
N GLU A 25 -11.94 2.38 5.12
CA GLU A 25 -11.41 1.52 4.07
C GLU A 25 -11.08 2.41 2.87
N VAL A 26 -9.83 2.37 2.41
CA VAL A 26 -9.33 3.21 1.33
C VAL A 26 -8.47 2.38 0.39
N CYS A 27 -8.38 2.80 -0.87
CA CYS A 27 -7.41 2.27 -1.81
C CYS A 27 -6.10 3.04 -1.66
N ILE A 28 -4.97 2.33 -1.65
CA ILE A 28 -3.65 2.93 -1.64
C ILE A 28 -2.86 2.45 -2.85
N LYS A 29 -2.10 3.35 -3.47
CA LYS A 29 -1.11 3.00 -4.48
C LYS A 29 0.26 2.91 -3.81
N ILE A 30 0.91 1.75 -3.92
CA ILE A 30 2.27 1.52 -3.44
C ILE A 30 3.19 1.42 -4.66
N GLU A 31 4.22 2.26 -4.72
CA GLU A 31 5.27 2.15 -5.74
C GLU A 31 6.51 1.45 -5.16
N PRO A 32 7.18 0.59 -5.95
CA PRO A 32 8.34 -0.15 -5.48
C PRO A 32 9.51 0.78 -5.15
N VAL A 33 10.38 0.34 -4.26
CA VAL A 33 11.62 1.05 -3.95
C VAL A 33 12.51 1.09 -5.21
N PRO A 34 13.01 2.28 -5.63
CA PRO A 34 13.90 2.38 -6.78
C PRO A 34 15.14 1.49 -6.63
N GLY A 35 15.45 0.71 -7.67
CA GLY A 35 16.57 -0.23 -7.68
C GLY A 35 16.26 -1.61 -7.11
N GLU A 36 15.05 -1.83 -6.57
CA GLU A 36 14.58 -3.15 -6.16
C GLU A 36 13.58 -3.76 -7.15
N ALA A 37 13.56 -5.09 -7.21
CA ALA A 37 12.50 -5.80 -7.90
C ALA A 37 11.16 -5.63 -7.16
N PRO A 38 10.05 -5.34 -7.87
CA PRO A 38 8.73 -5.22 -7.26
C PRO A 38 8.30 -6.50 -6.53
N LYS A 39 7.61 -6.33 -5.40
CA LYS A 39 7.01 -7.44 -4.66
C LYS A 39 5.62 -7.76 -5.24
N MET A 40 5.41 -9.03 -5.58
CA MET A 40 4.18 -9.50 -6.21
C MET A 40 3.11 -9.90 -5.19
N PHE A 41 1.88 -9.42 -5.39
CA PHE A 41 0.67 -9.89 -4.72
C PHE A 41 0.41 -11.38 -5.06
N GLY A 42 -0.04 -12.17 -4.09
CA GLY A 42 -0.26 -13.62 -4.23
C GLY A 42 1.02 -14.47 -4.22
N ARG A 43 2.19 -13.85 -4.01
CA ARG A 43 3.47 -14.57 -3.87
C ARG A 43 4.31 -14.07 -2.69
N HIS A 44 4.45 -12.75 -2.53
CA HIS A 44 5.22 -12.16 -1.44
C HIS A 44 4.33 -11.62 -0.32
N PHE A 45 3.11 -11.20 -0.68
CA PHE A 45 2.09 -10.73 0.25
C PHE A 45 0.70 -10.99 -0.35
N ASP A 46 -0.33 -11.01 0.49
CA ASP A 46 -1.73 -11.16 0.10
C ASP A 46 -2.66 -10.23 0.91
N GLU A 47 -3.97 -10.41 0.77
CA GLU A 47 -5.00 -9.58 1.44
C GLU A 47 -5.10 -9.78 2.95
N THR A 48 -4.55 -10.87 3.48
CA THR A 48 -4.59 -11.19 4.91
C THR A 48 -3.40 -10.62 5.68
N ASP A 49 -2.35 -10.20 4.97
CA ASP A 49 -1.17 -9.59 5.55
C ASP A 49 -1.45 -8.21 6.15
N LEU A 50 -0.89 -7.97 7.34
CA LEU A 50 -0.91 -6.65 7.96
C LEU A 50 0.20 -5.76 7.36
N ILE A 51 -0.20 -4.66 6.74
CA ILE A 51 0.72 -3.62 6.26
C ILE A 51 0.97 -2.60 7.37
N VAL A 52 2.24 -2.29 7.62
CA VAL A 52 2.67 -1.31 8.64
C VAL A 52 3.63 -0.30 8.02
N SER A 53 3.67 0.91 8.57
CA SER A 53 4.72 1.89 8.22
C SER A 53 6.07 1.38 8.70
N LYS A 54 7.12 1.63 7.91
CA LYS A 54 8.51 1.48 8.35
C LYS A 54 8.86 2.48 9.44
#